data_AF-A0A1I7IUN7-F1
#
_entry.id   AF-A0A1I7IUN7-F1
#
_cell.length_a   1.000
_cell.length_b   1.000
_cell.length_c   1.000
_cell.angle_alpha   90.00
_cell.angle_beta   90.00
_cell.angle_gamma   90.00
#
_symmetry.space_group_name_H-M   'P 1'
#
loop_
_entity.id
_entity.type
_entity.pdbx_description
1 polymer ?
#
loop_
_entity_poly.entity_id
_entity_poly.type
_entity_poly.pdbx_seq_one_letter_code
_entity_poly.pdbx_strand_id
1 'polypeptide(L)'
;MMRKVLQSILVTFLGLGLLLSAQKVEAVDANRQSNVAVTNTSIVINNYEFGPGVDKIVLQTNASLRNVDASSATVTTAGITRQVTNAYLSDANGNAVQSRGGRNTSQYITLELSVSYNNDDPAQSASPFSFDLSTYRNTWVSSYVVKVEGLNVTPLYGYNSTQLNAEQEAINNKITPSANRFTERGSYSLSYAAYQPESAAGGEKNPLIVWLHGIGEAGTDINFPLLANEVNLLTEDTIQNHFTSTGTGSQRGAYVLVPQSPTAWGQNQAELMDTINQYIAAHPDIDSSRVYLIGGSNGAAMSVQMGLTYPNTFAALVPIAAPLSYQMTIADSGEEIYSLDESTLTALKDQPMWFITARSDASVPVDTNTLPYYKALLNGGATNKWLTYYESVVGTELAQEYNGHWSWVYLFHDQATGVQNTTNVVTWSGLTGMVATNPTNGGDAQAQVNGVSYNNIFDWLNAQYATN
;
A
#
# COMPACT_ATOMS: atom_id res chain seq x y z
N MET A 1 55.24 82.15 3.31
CA MET A 1 55.45 83.36 4.11
C MET A 1 54.96 83.07 5.53
N MET A 2 55.81 83.36 6.51
CA MET A 2 55.72 83.24 7.99
C MET A 2 54.34 82.94 8.62
N ARG A 3 54.19 81.85 9.40
CA ARG A 3 54.51 81.66 10.84
C ARG A 3 53.60 82.46 11.80
N LYS A 4 53.06 81.73 12.81
CA LYS A 4 52.67 82.10 14.20
C LYS A 4 51.16 81.88 14.50
N VAL A 5 50.69 81.34 15.64
CA VAL A 5 51.29 80.88 16.92
C VAL A 5 50.15 80.34 17.84
N LEU A 6 50.49 79.35 18.68
CA LEU A 6 49.96 78.96 20.02
C LEU A 6 48.48 78.56 20.22
N GLN A 7 48.22 77.34 20.69
CA GLN A 7 48.19 76.86 22.09
C GLN A 7 47.05 77.46 22.94
N SER A 8 46.08 76.63 23.35
CA SER A 8 45.94 76.15 24.74
C SER A 8 44.54 75.60 25.00
N ILE A 9 44.52 74.37 25.49
CA ILE A 9 43.41 73.64 26.11
C ILE A 9 43.24 74.16 27.56
N LEU A 10 42.01 74.42 28.05
CA LEU A 10 41.43 73.80 29.26
C LEU A 10 40.04 74.39 29.64
N VAL A 11 39.02 73.52 29.51
CA VAL A 11 37.95 73.20 30.50
C VAL A 11 37.10 74.32 31.09
N THR A 12 35.78 74.27 30.85
CA THR A 12 34.80 74.06 31.93
C THR A 12 33.50 73.43 31.39
N PHE A 13 33.09 72.33 32.02
CA PHE A 13 31.78 71.69 31.92
C PHE A 13 30.67 72.64 32.39
N LEU A 14 29.54 72.69 31.67
CA LEU A 14 28.17 72.36 32.12
C LEU A 14 27.14 72.97 31.16
N GLY A 15 26.14 72.19 30.78
CA GLY A 15 24.79 72.73 30.56
C GLY A 15 24.17 72.51 29.18
N LEU A 16 23.23 71.55 29.16
CA LEU A 16 22.05 71.52 28.30
C LEU A 16 22.24 71.46 26.78
N GLY A 17 22.06 70.25 26.24
CA GLY A 17 21.91 70.04 24.81
C GLY A 17 21.56 68.60 24.43
N LEU A 18 20.57 68.01 25.10
CA LEU A 18 19.91 66.77 24.63
C LEU A 18 19.14 67.10 23.34
N LEU A 19 19.80 66.99 22.19
CA LEU A 19 19.19 67.05 20.86
C LEU A 19 18.93 65.62 20.37
N LEU A 20 17.72 65.16 20.69
CA LEU A 20 16.83 64.34 19.86
C LEU A 20 17.45 63.70 18.60
N SER A 21 18.07 62.52 18.75
CA SER A 21 17.99 61.52 17.69
C SER A 21 16.70 60.74 17.90
N ALA A 22 15.64 61.17 17.21
CA ALA A 22 14.41 60.39 17.10
C ALA A 22 14.74 59.08 16.37
N GLN A 23 15.06 58.03 17.12
CA GLN A 23 14.84 56.67 16.64
C GLN A 23 13.33 56.58 16.36
N LYS A 24 12.95 56.42 15.10
CA LYS A 24 11.69 55.77 14.77
C LYS A 24 11.77 54.36 15.35
N VAL A 25 11.41 54.23 16.62
CA VAL A 25 10.82 53.01 17.11
C VAL A 25 9.47 52.97 16.41
N GLU A 26 9.38 52.20 15.34
CA GLU A 26 8.07 51.71 14.93
C GLU A 26 7.53 50.97 16.15
N ALA A 27 6.56 51.60 16.82
CA ALA A 27 5.74 50.91 17.78
C ALA A 27 5.11 49.75 17.00
N VAL A 28 5.65 48.55 17.21
CA VAL A 28 5.01 47.32 16.79
C VAL A 28 3.68 47.33 17.49
N ASP A 29 2.64 47.59 16.70
CA ASP A 29 1.26 47.68 17.13
C ASP A 29 0.93 46.43 17.96
N ALA A 30 0.76 46.61 19.27
CA ALA A 30 0.50 45.55 20.24
C ALA A 30 -0.91 44.93 20.09
N ASN A 31 -1.55 45.15 18.94
CA ASN A 31 -2.93 44.81 18.64
C ASN A 31 -3.11 44.02 17.34
N ARG A 32 -2.05 43.40 16.78
CA ARG A 32 -2.26 42.28 15.85
C ARG A 32 -2.69 41.04 16.65
N GLN A 33 -3.98 40.95 16.99
CA GLN A 33 -4.64 39.65 16.98
C GLN A 33 -4.48 39.12 15.56
N SER A 34 -3.42 38.35 15.31
CA SER A 34 -3.25 37.62 14.07
C SER A 34 -4.40 36.63 14.00
N ASN A 35 -5.44 36.95 13.25
CA ASN A 35 -6.53 36.03 12.94
C ASN A 35 -5.90 34.82 12.22
N VAL A 36 -5.66 33.75 12.98
CA VAL A 36 -5.13 32.49 12.43
C VAL A 36 -6.25 31.88 11.60
N ALA A 37 -5.94 31.60 10.34
CA ALA A 37 -6.85 30.95 9.42
C ALA A 37 -6.12 29.79 8.73
N VAL A 38 -6.86 28.72 8.43
CA VAL A 38 -6.37 27.63 7.59
C VAL A 38 -6.36 28.11 6.14
N THR A 39 -5.20 28.04 5.49
CA THR A 39 -5.01 28.42 4.09
C THR A 39 -5.06 27.23 3.15
N ASN A 40 -4.77 26.03 3.65
CA ASN A 40 -4.85 24.79 2.88
C ASN A 40 -5.09 23.59 3.81
N THR A 41 -5.89 22.64 3.36
CA THR A 41 -6.10 21.35 4.03
C THR A 41 -5.65 20.22 3.10
N SER A 42 -4.80 19.33 3.62
CA SER A 42 -4.39 18.10 2.95
C SER A 42 -4.91 16.87 3.70
N ILE A 43 -5.18 15.80 2.97
CA ILE A 43 -5.51 14.47 3.52
C ILE A 43 -4.31 13.55 3.39
N VAL A 44 -3.98 12.84 4.46
CA VAL A 44 -3.00 11.75 4.43
C VAL A 44 -3.74 10.45 4.24
N ILE A 45 -3.37 9.71 3.20
CA ILE A 45 -4.03 8.47 2.78
C ILE A 45 -3.05 7.33 2.96
N ASN A 46 -3.46 6.33 3.73
CA ASN A 46 -2.75 5.07 3.91
C ASN A 46 -3.64 3.89 3.51
N ASN A 47 -2.97 2.76 3.28
CA ASN A 47 -3.61 1.50 2.93
C ASN A 47 -4.11 0.81 4.19
N TYR A 48 -5.27 0.17 4.06
CA TYR A 48 -5.86 -0.72 5.06
C TYR A 48 -6.36 -1.98 4.34
N GLU A 49 -6.72 -3.01 5.10
CA GLU A 49 -7.25 -4.28 4.58
C GLU A 49 -8.46 -4.10 3.63
N PHE A 50 -9.25 -3.03 3.81
CA PHE A 50 -10.41 -2.68 2.99
C PHE A 50 -10.11 -1.70 1.83
N GLY A 51 -8.86 -1.25 1.67
CA GLY A 51 -8.44 -0.21 0.74
C GLY A 51 -8.03 1.10 1.42
N PRO A 52 -8.05 2.24 0.72
CA PRO A 52 -7.46 3.46 1.27
C PRO A 52 -8.35 4.12 2.32
N GLY A 53 -7.73 4.56 3.42
CA GLY A 53 -8.33 5.34 4.48
C GLY A 53 -7.59 6.66 4.70
N VAL A 54 -8.33 7.70 5.07
CA VAL A 54 -7.73 8.97 5.53
C VAL A 54 -7.54 8.92 7.03
N ASP A 55 -6.29 8.76 7.47
CA ASP A 55 -5.92 8.59 8.88
C ASP A 55 -5.36 9.86 9.49
N LYS A 56 -4.99 10.86 8.68
CA LYS A 56 -4.60 12.19 9.15
C LYS A 56 -5.11 13.30 8.24
N ILE A 57 -5.29 14.48 8.82
CA ILE A 57 -5.43 15.73 8.09
C ILE A 57 -4.32 16.69 8.48
N VAL A 58 -3.80 17.42 7.48
CA VAL A 58 -2.75 18.42 7.67
C VAL A 58 -3.32 19.79 7.32
N LEU A 59 -3.38 20.68 8.31
CA LEU A 59 -3.87 22.04 8.17
C LEU A 59 -2.68 23.00 8.07
N GLN A 60 -2.53 23.68 6.93
CA GLN A 60 -1.62 24.80 6.81
C GLN A 60 -2.32 26.08 7.26
N THR A 61 -1.64 26.91 8.04
CA THR A 61 -2.16 28.16 8.56
C THR A 61 -1.39 29.38 8.04
N ASN A 62 -2.04 30.54 8.04
CA ASN A 62 -1.44 31.82 7.64
C ASN A 62 -0.41 32.38 8.67
N ALA A 63 -0.19 31.70 9.79
CA ALA A 63 0.69 32.15 10.87
C ALA A 63 1.42 30.97 11.51
N SER A 64 2.67 31.19 11.96
CA SER A 64 3.35 30.16 12.74
C SER A 64 2.70 30.01 14.11
N LEU A 65 2.57 28.77 14.56
CA LEU A 65 1.98 28.35 15.83
C LEU A 65 3.07 27.79 16.73
N ARG A 66 2.81 27.83 18.04
CA ARG A 66 3.66 27.20 19.07
C ARG A 66 2.94 26.14 19.90
N ASN A 67 1.61 26.04 19.76
CA ASN A 67 0.81 25.03 20.43
C ASN A 67 -0.47 24.76 19.64
N VAL A 68 -0.95 23.52 19.74
CA VAL A 68 -2.26 23.06 19.28
C VAL A 68 -2.89 22.22 20.39
N ASP A 69 -4.20 22.36 20.58
CA ASP A 69 -5.01 21.55 21.47
C ASP A 69 -6.34 21.21 20.77
N ALA A 70 -6.53 19.91 20.51
CA ALA A 70 -7.70 19.39 19.82
C ALA A 70 -8.76 18.80 20.77
N SER A 71 -8.64 18.99 22.09
CA SER A 71 -9.57 18.42 23.08
C SER A 71 -11.03 18.86 22.90
N SER A 72 -11.26 20.06 22.33
CA SER A 72 -12.59 20.58 21.98
C SER A 72 -12.90 20.52 20.49
N ALA A 73 -12.02 19.91 19.69
CA ALA A 73 -12.16 19.91 18.25
C ALA A 73 -13.14 18.83 17.78
N THR A 74 -14.02 19.19 16.86
CA THR A 74 -14.81 18.23 16.07
C THR A 74 -14.26 18.20 14.66
N VAL A 75 -14.00 17.01 14.13
CA VAL A 75 -13.54 16.80 12.76
C VAL A 75 -14.55 15.96 12.00
N THR A 76 -14.91 16.39 10.80
CA THR A 76 -15.74 15.65 9.84
C THR A 76 -15.00 15.56 8.52
N THR A 77 -14.91 14.36 7.96
CA THR A 77 -14.28 14.10 6.65
C THR A 77 -15.27 13.39 5.75
N ALA A 78 -15.50 13.90 4.53
CA ALA A 78 -16.47 13.33 3.59
C ALA A 78 -17.86 13.12 4.23
N GLY A 79 -18.30 14.05 5.08
CA GLY A 79 -19.58 13.99 5.79
C GLY A 79 -19.63 13.07 7.01
N ILE A 80 -18.54 12.36 7.35
CA ILE A 80 -18.47 11.44 8.48
C ILE A 80 -17.66 12.06 9.62
N THR A 81 -18.23 12.11 10.83
CA THR A 81 -17.53 12.56 12.04
C THR A 81 -16.43 11.59 12.42
N ARG A 82 -15.24 12.11 12.71
CA ARG A 82 -14.02 11.34 13.02
C ARG A 82 -13.58 11.60 14.45
N GLN A 83 -13.12 10.57 15.15
CA GLN A 83 -12.45 10.76 16.43
C GLN A 83 -11.02 11.24 16.19
N VAL A 84 -10.65 12.36 16.82
CA VAL A 84 -9.27 12.85 16.82
C VAL A 84 -8.51 12.07 17.89
N THR A 85 -7.55 11.25 17.47
CA THR A 85 -6.74 10.44 18.38
C THR A 85 -5.49 11.17 18.84
N ASN A 86 -5.00 12.14 18.05
CA ASN A 86 -3.82 12.92 18.36
C ASN A 86 -3.79 14.25 17.59
N ALA A 87 -3.05 15.23 18.11
CA ALA A 87 -2.86 16.53 17.48
C ALA A 87 -1.47 17.11 17.77
N TYR A 88 -0.76 17.56 16.75
CA TYR A 88 0.57 18.13 16.91
C TYR A 88 0.94 19.12 15.80
N LEU A 89 1.94 19.96 16.08
CA LEU A 89 2.57 20.77 15.05
C LEU A 89 3.47 19.89 14.18
N SER A 90 3.38 20.06 12.86
CA SER A 90 3.99 19.18 11.88
C SER A 90 4.71 19.92 10.76
N ASP A 91 5.38 19.22 9.86
CA ASP A 91 5.79 19.76 8.56
C ASP A 91 4.63 19.68 7.54
N ALA A 92 4.89 20.08 6.29
CA ALA A 92 3.88 20.04 5.23
C ALA A 92 3.43 18.62 4.86
N ASN A 93 4.20 17.59 5.22
CA ASN A 93 3.89 16.18 4.97
C ASN A 93 3.16 15.53 6.15
N GLY A 94 2.92 16.29 7.22
CA GLY A 94 2.24 15.82 8.41
C GLY A 94 3.15 15.14 9.44
N ASN A 95 4.48 15.18 9.28
CA ASN A 95 5.42 14.64 10.26
C ASN A 95 5.59 15.61 11.43
N ALA A 96 5.62 15.10 12.67
CA ALA A 96 5.79 15.95 13.85
C ALA A 96 7.12 16.74 13.80
N VAL A 97 7.08 18.04 14.10
CA VAL A 97 8.31 18.84 14.18
C VAL A 97 9.07 18.54 15.47
N GLN A 98 10.38 18.30 15.36
CA GLN A 98 11.25 18.12 16.52
C GLN A 98 11.57 19.45 17.21
N SER A 99 11.74 19.41 18.53
CA SER A 99 12.07 20.58 19.32
C SER A 99 13.46 21.12 19.01
N ARG A 100 13.54 22.36 18.53
CA ARG A 100 14.81 23.10 18.44
C ARG A 100 14.87 24.13 19.55
N GLY A 101 15.72 23.90 20.55
CA GLY A 101 15.90 24.83 21.68
C GLY A 101 14.71 24.93 22.64
N GLY A 102 13.92 23.86 22.77
CA GLY A 102 12.81 23.78 23.73
C GLY A 102 11.49 24.40 23.27
N ARG A 103 11.34 24.73 21.97
CA ARG A 103 10.08 25.20 21.38
C ARG A 103 9.82 24.49 20.06
N ASN A 104 8.60 23.95 19.90
CA ASN A 104 8.11 23.41 18.64
C ASN A 104 7.30 24.52 17.97
N THR A 105 7.65 24.91 16.75
CA THR A 105 6.89 25.91 16.00
C THR A 105 6.68 25.46 14.57
N SER A 106 5.47 25.65 14.04
CA SER A 106 5.15 25.35 12.64
C SER A 106 3.95 26.13 12.15
N GLN A 107 3.82 26.28 10.84
CA GLN A 107 2.58 26.71 10.19
C GLN A 107 1.61 25.55 9.92
N TYR A 108 2.05 24.31 10.17
CA TYR A 108 1.25 23.11 9.92
C TYR A 108 0.83 22.45 11.22
N ILE A 109 -0.40 21.93 11.21
CA ILE A 109 -0.99 21.12 12.27
C ILE A 109 -1.38 19.79 11.64
N THR A 110 -1.02 18.68 12.28
CA THR A 110 -1.59 17.37 11.96
C THR A 110 -2.60 16.98 13.01
N LEU A 111 -3.77 16.52 12.58
CA LEU A 111 -4.73 15.79 13.41
C LEU A 111 -4.77 14.34 12.92
N GLU A 112 -4.51 13.39 13.82
CA GLU A 112 -4.67 11.96 13.55
C GLU A 112 -6.10 11.54 13.86
N LEU A 113 -6.67 10.71 12.99
CA LEU A 113 -8.09 10.39 12.95
C LEU A 113 -8.26 8.87 13.06
N SER A 114 -9.25 8.43 13.83
CA SER A 114 -9.65 7.01 13.83
C SER A 114 -10.14 6.60 12.46
N VAL A 115 -9.64 5.48 11.93
CA VAL A 115 -10.15 4.85 10.70
C VAL A 115 -11.15 3.76 11.08
N SER A 116 -12.22 3.64 10.30
CA SER A 116 -13.27 2.64 10.50
C SER A 116 -13.82 2.22 9.14
N TYR A 117 -14.27 0.97 9.04
CA TYR A 117 -14.91 0.44 7.84
C TYR A 117 -16.30 -0.10 8.17
N ASN A 118 -17.30 0.31 7.39
CA ASN A 118 -18.66 -0.20 7.50
C ASN A 118 -18.93 -1.21 6.36
N ASN A 119 -19.07 -2.48 6.72
CA ASN A 119 -19.32 -3.55 5.75
C ASN A 119 -20.68 -3.41 5.04
N ASP A 120 -21.70 -2.90 5.73
CA ASP A 120 -23.07 -2.81 5.20
C ASP A 120 -23.26 -1.58 4.30
N ASP A 121 -22.55 -0.49 4.61
CA ASP A 121 -22.52 0.74 3.82
C ASP A 121 -21.09 1.30 3.75
N PRO A 122 -20.25 0.81 2.81
CA PRO A 122 -18.86 1.24 2.67
C PRO A 122 -18.70 2.76 2.49
N ALA A 123 -19.72 3.46 1.99
CA ALA A 123 -19.70 4.91 1.84
C ALA A 123 -19.61 5.65 3.20
N GLN A 124 -19.98 5.00 4.31
CA GLN A 124 -19.83 5.54 5.67
C GLN A 124 -18.39 5.43 6.21
N SER A 125 -17.44 4.89 5.44
CA SER A 125 -16.06 4.67 5.86
C SER A 125 -15.14 5.88 5.62
N ALA A 126 -15.67 6.95 5.00
CA ALA A 126 -14.90 8.12 4.58
C ALA A 126 -13.64 7.76 3.76
N SER A 127 -13.72 6.72 2.93
CA SER A 127 -12.67 6.37 1.98
C SER A 127 -12.62 7.41 0.86
N PRO A 128 -11.42 7.80 0.37
CA PRO A 128 -11.30 8.66 -0.79
C PRO A 128 -11.53 7.90 -2.12
N PHE A 129 -11.73 6.58 -2.06
CA PHE A 129 -12.11 5.75 -3.21
C PHE A 129 -13.60 5.45 -3.22
N SER A 130 -14.12 5.25 -4.41
CA SER A 130 -15.42 4.64 -4.67
C SER A 130 -15.27 3.60 -5.79
N PHE A 131 -16.03 2.51 -5.71
CA PHE A 131 -16.07 1.47 -6.74
C PHE A 131 -17.30 1.67 -7.64
N ASP A 132 -17.07 1.95 -8.93
CA ASP A 132 -18.11 2.05 -9.93
C ASP A 132 -18.47 0.65 -10.47
N LEU A 133 -19.62 0.13 -10.05
CA LEU A 133 -20.15 -1.17 -10.48
C LEU A 133 -20.50 -1.24 -11.98
N SER A 134 -20.70 -0.10 -12.65
CA SER A 134 -21.03 -0.09 -14.08
C SER A 134 -19.80 -0.31 -14.96
N THR A 135 -18.63 0.15 -14.50
CA THR A 135 -17.36 0.02 -15.22
C THR A 135 -16.41 -0.98 -14.56
N TYR A 136 -16.73 -1.44 -13.35
CA TYR A 136 -15.86 -2.22 -12.47
C TYR A 136 -14.52 -1.53 -12.24
N ARG A 137 -14.56 -0.25 -11.84
CA ARG A 137 -13.36 0.58 -11.61
C ARG A 137 -13.40 1.29 -10.28
N ASN A 138 -12.23 1.38 -9.65
CA ASN A 138 -11.97 2.33 -8.60
C ASN A 138 -11.92 3.74 -9.19
N THR A 139 -12.48 4.69 -8.46
CA THR A 139 -12.45 6.11 -8.79
C THR A 139 -12.11 6.88 -7.53
N TRP A 140 -11.39 7.99 -7.69
CA TRP A 140 -11.37 9.01 -6.66
C TRP A 140 -12.79 9.58 -6.50
N VAL A 141 -13.25 9.78 -5.27
CA VAL A 141 -14.49 10.52 -5.04
C VAL A 141 -14.38 11.93 -5.64
N SER A 142 -15.50 12.50 -6.10
CA SER A 142 -15.51 13.84 -6.70
C SER A 142 -15.34 14.96 -5.68
N SER A 143 -15.59 14.68 -4.40
CA SER A 143 -15.58 15.62 -3.28
C SER A 143 -15.08 14.90 -2.02
N TYR A 144 -14.19 15.55 -1.28
CA TYR A 144 -13.72 15.10 0.03
C TYR A 144 -13.55 16.33 0.94
N VAL A 145 -14.67 16.85 1.42
CA VAL A 145 -14.68 18.00 2.32
C VAL A 145 -14.15 17.59 3.69
N VAL A 146 -13.18 18.36 4.19
CA VAL A 146 -12.69 18.29 5.56
C VAL A 146 -13.19 19.50 6.32
N LYS A 147 -13.95 19.26 7.39
CA LYS A 147 -14.47 20.27 8.31
C LYS A 147 -13.83 20.08 9.69
N VAL A 148 -13.28 21.16 10.24
CA VAL A 148 -12.69 21.22 11.58
C VAL A 148 -13.34 22.37 12.32
N GLU A 149 -13.88 22.10 13.50
CA GLU A 149 -14.56 23.08 14.34
C GLU A 149 -13.98 23.06 15.75
N GLY A 150 -13.77 24.23 16.36
CA GLY A 150 -13.37 24.36 17.76
C GLY A 150 -11.93 23.95 18.08
N LEU A 151 -11.02 23.95 17.09
CA LEU A 151 -9.61 23.63 17.30
C LEU A 151 -8.89 24.79 18.01
N ASN A 152 -8.28 24.54 19.17
CA ASN A 152 -7.55 25.58 19.89
C ASN A 152 -6.10 25.65 19.41
N VAL A 153 -5.64 26.85 19.04
CA VAL A 153 -4.26 27.09 18.59
C VAL A 153 -3.66 28.30 19.26
N THR A 154 -2.35 28.27 19.50
CA THR A 154 -1.61 29.43 20.03
C THR A 154 -0.62 29.94 18.99
N PRO A 155 -0.81 31.17 18.46
CA PRO A 155 0.15 31.79 17.55
C PRO A 155 1.51 31.98 18.21
N LEU A 156 2.58 31.92 17.43
CA LEU A 156 3.95 32.09 17.90
C LEU A 156 4.16 33.45 18.58
N TYR A 157 3.66 34.52 17.96
CA TYR A 157 3.76 35.89 18.48
C TYR A 157 2.48 36.36 19.21
N GLY A 158 1.55 35.44 19.48
CA GLY A 158 0.29 35.72 20.18
C GLY A 158 0.35 35.33 21.66
N TYR A 159 -0.31 36.12 22.50
CA TYR A 159 -0.38 35.86 23.95
C TYR A 159 -1.47 34.86 24.33
N ASN A 160 -2.58 34.81 23.60
CA ASN A 160 -3.75 33.99 23.92
C ASN A 160 -3.97 32.88 22.90
N SER A 161 -4.55 31.78 23.37
CA SER A 161 -5.14 30.75 22.51
C SER A 161 -6.33 31.33 21.74
N THR A 162 -6.54 30.86 20.52
CA THR A 162 -7.69 31.22 19.68
C THR A 162 -8.31 29.97 19.08
N GLN A 163 -9.61 30.01 18.82
CA GLN A 163 -10.34 28.94 18.15
C GLN A 163 -10.24 29.09 16.64
N LEU A 164 -9.91 27.99 16.00
CA LEU A 164 -9.80 27.85 14.56
C LEU A 164 -10.91 26.92 14.05
N ASN A 165 -11.62 27.39 13.03
CA ASN A 165 -12.58 26.61 12.26
C ASN A 165 -12.14 26.63 10.79
N ALA A 166 -12.33 25.51 10.09
CA ALA A 166 -12.01 25.39 8.68
C ALA A 166 -12.94 24.39 8.00
N GLU A 167 -13.31 24.68 6.76
CA GLU A 167 -14.04 23.76 5.89
C GLU A 167 -13.48 23.91 4.49
N GLN A 168 -12.83 22.87 3.96
CA GLN A 168 -12.16 22.92 2.66
C GLN A 168 -12.30 21.59 1.93
N GLU A 169 -12.39 21.67 0.60
CA GLU A 169 -12.17 20.51 -0.26
C GLU A 169 -10.71 20.08 -0.23
N ALA A 170 -10.47 18.80 0.03
CA ALA A 170 -9.12 18.27 0.21
C ALA A 170 -8.75 17.17 -0.79
N ILE A 171 -9.68 16.73 -1.66
CA ILE A 171 -9.43 15.60 -2.58
C ILE A 171 -8.26 15.85 -3.54
N ASN A 172 -7.93 17.10 -3.83
CA ASN A 172 -6.79 17.47 -4.68
C ASN A 172 -5.48 17.69 -3.90
N ASN A 173 -5.52 17.65 -2.57
CA ASN A 173 -4.38 17.86 -1.67
C ASN A 173 -4.06 16.56 -0.93
N LYS A 174 -3.58 15.56 -1.67
CA LYS A 174 -3.30 14.21 -1.14
C LYS A 174 -1.83 14.05 -0.76
N ILE A 175 -1.61 13.43 0.38
CA ILE A 175 -0.31 12.90 0.81
C ILE A 175 -0.48 11.39 0.92
N THR A 176 0.34 10.61 0.23
CA THR A 176 0.19 9.16 0.12
C THR A 176 1.47 8.43 0.54
N PRO A 177 1.81 8.40 1.84
CA PRO A 177 3.08 7.84 2.31
C PRO A 177 3.30 6.40 1.84
N SER A 178 2.26 5.58 1.91
CA SER A 178 2.30 4.17 1.49
C SER A 178 2.59 4.00 -0.01
N ALA A 179 1.93 4.75 -0.88
CA ALA A 179 2.24 4.75 -2.31
C ALA A 179 3.62 5.37 -2.62
N ASN A 180 4.09 6.31 -1.79
CA ASN A 180 5.39 6.95 -1.97
C ASN A 180 6.58 6.03 -1.64
N ARG A 181 6.34 4.86 -1.02
CA ARG A 181 7.35 3.80 -0.90
C ARG A 181 7.80 3.28 -2.28
N PHE A 182 6.92 3.35 -3.28
CA PHE A 182 7.25 3.09 -4.68
C PHE A 182 7.78 4.38 -5.33
N THR A 183 9.07 4.63 -5.09
CA THR A 183 9.76 5.86 -5.48
C THR A 183 10.07 5.94 -6.98
N GLU A 184 10.25 4.79 -7.62
CA GLU A 184 10.42 4.71 -9.08
C GLU A 184 9.06 4.60 -9.75
N ARG A 185 8.82 5.44 -10.75
CA ARG A 185 7.59 5.44 -11.56
C ARG A 185 7.95 5.69 -13.01
N GLY A 186 7.41 4.88 -13.90
CA GLY A 186 7.78 4.93 -15.30
C GLY A 186 6.73 4.30 -16.20
N SER A 187 7.09 4.19 -17.48
CA SER A 187 6.27 3.52 -18.47
C SER A 187 7.19 2.84 -19.49
N TYR A 188 6.92 1.56 -19.73
CA TYR A 188 7.42 0.81 -20.88
C TYR A 188 6.22 0.56 -21.80
N SER A 189 5.88 -0.70 -22.08
CA SER A 189 4.59 -1.03 -22.68
C SER A 189 3.40 -0.77 -21.73
N LEU A 190 3.63 -0.86 -20.42
CA LEU A 190 2.68 -0.49 -19.36
C LEU A 190 3.29 0.57 -18.43
N SER A 191 2.43 1.40 -17.84
CA SER A 191 2.82 2.25 -16.70
C SER A 191 3.15 1.37 -15.51
N TYR A 192 4.11 1.78 -14.68
CA TYR A 192 4.47 1.05 -13.47
C TYR A 192 4.91 1.98 -12.34
N ALA A 193 4.86 1.43 -11.13
CA ALA A 193 5.60 1.91 -9.98
C ALA A 193 6.44 0.78 -9.39
N ALA A 194 7.59 1.09 -8.80
CA ALA A 194 8.50 0.09 -8.29
C ALA A 194 9.21 0.51 -7.00
N TYR A 195 9.61 -0.52 -6.24
CA TYR A 195 10.39 -0.44 -5.03
C TYR A 195 11.68 -1.26 -5.20
N GLN A 196 12.80 -0.63 -4.83
CA GLN A 196 14.09 -1.29 -4.65
C GLN A 196 14.32 -1.52 -3.16
N PRO A 197 14.68 -2.74 -2.72
CA PRO A 197 14.97 -3.01 -1.32
C PRO A 197 16.18 -2.22 -0.84
N GLU A 198 16.10 -1.67 0.38
CA GLU A 198 17.14 -0.78 0.92
C GLU A 198 18.53 -1.44 0.98
N SER A 199 18.57 -2.76 1.17
CA SER A 199 19.83 -3.50 1.25
C SER A 199 20.37 -3.94 -0.12
N ALA A 200 19.62 -3.76 -1.21
CA ALA A 200 20.12 -4.06 -2.55
C ALA A 200 21.31 -3.16 -2.89
N ALA A 201 22.43 -3.80 -3.14
CA ALA A 201 23.66 -3.16 -3.57
C ALA A 201 24.35 -4.03 -4.61
N GLY A 202 25.08 -3.39 -5.52
CA GLY A 202 25.79 -4.08 -6.59
C GLY A 202 26.72 -5.19 -6.07
N GLY A 203 26.72 -6.33 -6.76
CA GLY A 203 27.56 -7.49 -6.44
C GLY A 203 26.80 -8.71 -5.91
N GLU A 204 25.52 -8.56 -5.58
CA GLU A 204 24.58 -9.66 -5.32
C GLU A 204 23.32 -9.49 -6.17
N LYS A 205 22.43 -10.50 -6.19
CA LYS A 205 21.17 -10.43 -6.95
C LYS A 205 19.93 -10.75 -6.11
N ASN A 206 19.00 -9.82 -6.00
CA ASN A 206 17.75 -9.97 -5.25
C ASN A 206 16.60 -10.43 -6.17
N PRO A 207 15.60 -11.15 -5.64
CA PRO A 207 14.46 -11.57 -6.44
C PRO A 207 13.56 -10.38 -6.79
N LEU A 208 12.63 -10.61 -7.72
CA LEU A 208 11.61 -9.65 -8.14
C LEU A 208 10.20 -10.21 -7.89
N ILE A 209 9.41 -9.47 -7.11
CA ILE A 209 7.97 -9.68 -6.99
C ILE A 209 7.27 -8.75 -7.99
N VAL A 210 6.42 -9.32 -8.85
CA VAL A 210 5.55 -8.56 -9.74
C VAL A 210 4.11 -8.70 -9.25
N TRP A 211 3.51 -7.60 -8.78
CA TRP A 211 2.13 -7.56 -8.29
C TRP A 211 1.15 -7.13 -9.38
N LEU A 212 0.21 -8.00 -9.74
CA LEU A 212 -0.84 -7.73 -10.72
C LEU A 212 -2.15 -7.38 -10.03
N HIS A 213 -2.61 -6.16 -10.28
CA HIS A 213 -3.83 -5.62 -9.69
C HIS A 213 -5.11 -6.31 -10.20
N GLY A 214 -6.23 -6.15 -9.47
CA GLY A 214 -7.54 -6.65 -9.85
C GLY A 214 -8.22 -5.79 -10.92
N ILE A 215 -9.48 -6.08 -11.24
CA ILE A 215 -10.18 -5.34 -12.31
C ILE A 215 -10.43 -3.87 -11.93
N GLY A 216 -10.58 -3.58 -10.64
CA GLY A 216 -10.88 -2.25 -10.12
C GLY A 216 -9.79 -1.23 -10.40
N GLU A 217 -8.52 -1.66 -10.39
CA GLU A 217 -7.37 -0.75 -10.44
C GLU A 217 -6.87 -0.49 -11.87
N ALA A 218 -7.49 -1.11 -12.88
CA ALA A 218 -7.16 -0.86 -14.28
C ALA A 218 -7.40 0.60 -14.67
N GLY A 219 -6.46 1.22 -15.37
CA GLY A 219 -6.54 2.61 -15.76
C GLY A 219 -5.17 3.25 -15.96
N THR A 220 -5.10 4.56 -15.75
CA THR A 220 -3.88 5.35 -15.99
C THR A 220 -3.36 6.09 -14.77
N ASP A 221 -4.08 6.02 -13.64
CA ASP A 221 -3.61 6.55 -12.37
C ASP A 221 -2.97 5.43 -11.55
N ILE A 222 -1.64 5.44 -11.51
CA ILE A 222 -0.83 4.42 -10.85
C ILE A 222 -1.10 4.36 -9.33
N ASN A 223 -1.78 5.35 -8.74
CA ASN A 223 -2.14 5.28 -7.33
C ASN A 223 -3.26 4.28 -7.05
N PHE A 224 -4.10 3.91 -8.03
CA PHE A 224 -5.12 2.88 -7.80
C PHE A 224 -4.52 1.52 -7.40
N PRO A 225 -3.58 0.93 -8.17
CA PRO A 225 -2.97 -0.34 -7.76
C PRO A 225 -2.07 -0.22 -6.53
N LEU A 226 -1.64 0.98 -6.16
CA LEU A 226 -0.82 1.23 -4.97
C LEU A 226 -1.63 1.49 -3.68
N LEU A 227 -2.91 1.86 -3.80
CA LEU A 227 -3.75 2.29 -2.67
C LEU A 227 -4.98 1.40 -2.43
N ALA A 228 -5.45 0.65 -3.43
CA ALA A 228 -6.68 -0.15 -3.35
C ALA A 228 -6.61 -1.36 -2.40
N ASN A 229 -5.40 -1.82 -2.07
CA ASN A 229 -5.11 -2.87 -1.11
C ASN A 229 -3.71 -2.65 -0.55
N GLU A 230 -3.26 -3.47 0.39
CA GLU A 230 -2.00 -3.27 1.12
C GLU A 230 -0.74 -3.74 0.38
N VAL A 231 -0.64 -3.49 -0.94
CA VAL A 231 0.56 -3.82 -1.73
C VAL A 231 1.84 -3.18 -1.17
N ASN A 232 1.73 -2.06 -0.45
CA ASN A 232 2.86 -1.44 0.23
C ASN A 232 3.50 -2.37 1.26
N LEU A 233 2.77 -3.30 1.88
CA LEU A 233 3.32 -4.25 2.85
C LEU A 233 4.35 -5.19 2.21
N LEU A 234 4.29 -5.42 0.90
CA LEU A 234 5.35 -6.14 0.17
C LEU A 234 6.73 -5.46 0.29
N THR A 235 6.77 -4.17 0.63
CA THR A 235 8.00 -3.37 0.76
C THR A 235 8.44 -3.19 2.21
N GLU A 236 7.71 -3.74 3.18
CA GLU A 236 8.00 -3.60 4.61
C GLU A 236 8.85 -4.79 5.12
N ASP A 237 9.56 -4.57 6.23
CA ASP A 237 10.48 -5.52 6.83
C ASP A 237 9.87 -6.90 7.10
N THR A 238 8.59 -6.96 7.48
CA THR A 238 7.87 -8.23 7.73
C THR A 238 7.96 -9.15 6.52
N ILE A 239 7.76 -8.63 5.30
CA ILE A 239 7.81 -9.43 4.07
C ILE A 239 9.23 -9.46 3.50
N GLN A 240 9.91 -8.31 3.48
CA GLN A 240 11.24 -8.18 2.88
C GLN A 240 12.28 -9.10 3.54
N ASN A 241 12.15 -9.39 4.84
CA ASN A 241 13.08 -10.26 5.55
C ASN A 241 13.03 -11.74 5.16
N HIS A 242 11.99 -12.20 4.43
CA HIS A 242 11.92 -13.56 3.90
C HIS A 242 12.86 -13.78 2.70
N PHE A 243 13.21 -12.71 2.00
CA PHE A 243 13.97 -12.80 0.77
C PHE A 243 15.46 -12.58 1.01
N THR A 244 16.28 -13.46 0.43
CA THR A 244 17.73 -13.35 0.44
C THR A 244 18.26 -13.23 -0.97
N SER A 245 19.34 -12.49 -1.16
CA SER A 245 20.03 -12.40 -2.44
C SER A 245 20.74 -13.72 -2.82
N THR A 246 21.03 -13.89 -4.11
CA THR A 246 22.00 -14.86 -4.61
C THR A 246 23.39 -14.23 -4.69
N GLY A 247 24.44 -15.04 -4.59
CA GLY A 247 25.81 -14.59 -4.37
C GLY A 247 26.30 -15.02 -2.99
N THR A 248 26.59 -14.06 -2.11
CA THR A 248 26.92 -14.36 -0.71
C THR A 248 25.68 -14.56 0.18
N GLY A 249 24.50 -14.13 -0.28
CA GLY A 249 23.25 -14.23 0.47
C GLY A 249 23.19 -13.26 1.65
N SER A 250 23.97 -12.18 1.61
CA SER A 250 24.08 -11.24 2.74
C SER A 250 23.04 -10.13 2.69
N GLN A 251 22.43 -9.89 1.52
CA GLN A 251 21.38 -8.89 1.34
C GLN A 251 20.00 -9.51 1.55
N ARG A 252 19.09 -8.70 2.08
CA ARG A 252 17.70 -9.05 2.33
C ARG A 252 16.74 -8.18 1.52
N GLY A 253 15.64 -8.78 1.11
CA GLY A 253 14.59 -8.09 0.38
C GLY A 253 14.49 -8.48 -1.09
N ALA A 254 13.37 -8.08 -1.66
CA ALA A 254 12.98 -8.30 -3.04
C ALA A 254 12.61 -6.96 -3.68
N TYR A 255 12.96 -6.79 -4.95
CA TYR A 255 12.37 -5.74 -5.77
C TYR A 255 10.87 -5.99 -5.88
N VAL A 256 10.08 -4.92 -5.92
CA VAL A 256 8.63 -5.01 -6.16
C VAL A 256 8.28 -4.14 -7.36
N LEU A 257 7.66 -4.74 -8.37
CA LEU A 257 7.16 -4.07 -9.56
C LEU A 257 5.62 -4.15 -9.59
N VAL A 258 4.97 -3.00 -9.72
CA VAL A 258 3.51 -2.87 -9.81
C VAL A 258 3.16 -2.26 -11.18
N PRO A 259 3.00 -3.07 -12.23
CA PRO A 259 2.52 -2.60 -13.51
C PRO A 259 1.01 -2.31 -13.44
N GLN A 260 0.57 -1.30 -14.20
CA GLN A 260 -0.85 -0.99 -14.37
C GLN A 260 -1.26 -1.19 -15.83
N SER A 261 -2.28 -2.02 -16.02
CA SER A 261 -2.95 -2.14 -17.32
C SER A 261 -4.00 -1.03 -17.47
N PRO A 262 -4.11 -0.37 -18.64
CA PRO A 262 -5.16 0.62 -18.90
C PRO A 262 -6.56 0.01 -18.95
N THR A 263 -6.65 -1.30 -19.19
CA THR A 263 -7.90 -2.08 -19.20
C THR A 263 -7.80 -3.25 -18.23
N ALA A 264 -8.91 -3.96 -18.00
CA ALA A 264 -8.84 -5.27 -17.35
C ALA A 264 -7.81 -6.14 -18.06
N TRP A 265 -7.05 -6.92 -17.30
CA TRP A 265 -6.10 -7.87 -17.85
C TRP A 265 -6.82 -8.87 -18.74
N GLY A 266 -6.34 -9.03 -19.97
CA GLY A 266 -6.86 -10.02 -20.91
C GLY A 266 -5.84 -10.37 -21.99
N GLN A 267 -5.66 -9.48 -22.96
CA GLN A 267 -4.79 -9.71 -24.13
C GLN A 267 -3.44 -8.96 -24.03
N ASN A 268 -3.06 -8.55 -22.82
CA ASN A 268 -1.93 -7.67 -22.54
C ASN A 268 -0.65 -8.43 -22.12
N GLN A 269 -0.55 -9.73 -22.42
CA GLN A 269 0.54 -10.59 -21.98
C GLN A 269 1.89 -10.11 -22.53
N ALA A 270 1.91 -9.67 -23.80
CA ALA A 270 3.13 -9.19 -24.45
C ALA A 270 3.62 -7.87 -23.83
N GLU A 271 2.70 -6.94 -23.56
CA GLU A 271 3.00 -5.66 -22.93
C GLU A 271 3.46 -5.84 -21.48
N LEU A 272 2.84 -6.77 -20.75
CA LEU A 272 3.27 -7.13 -19.40
C LEU A 272 4.67 -7.76 -19.42
N MET A 273 4.91 -8.73 -20.31
CA MET A 273 6.22 -9.38 -20.43
C MET A 273 7.31 -8.39 -20.84
N ASP A 274 7.02 -7.50 -21.78
CA ASP A 274 7.95 -6.42 -22.19
C ASP A 274 8.27 -5.50 -21.01
N THR A 275 7.26 -5.07 -20.26
CA THR A 275 7.47 -4.22 -19.07
C THR A 275 8.35 -4.89 -18.02
N ILE A 276 8.12 -6.19 -17.76
CA ILE A 276 8.95 -6.97 -16.83
C ILE A 276 10.40 -7.08 -17.34
N ASN A 277 10.58 -7.43 -18.62
CA ASN A 277 11.91 -7.59 -19.21
C ASN A 277 12.70 -6.28 -19.24
N GLN A 278 12.06 -5.17 -19.61
CA GLN A 278 12.72 -3.87 -19.63
C GLN A 278 13.07 -3.41 -18.22
N TYR A 279 12.20 -3.66 -17.23
CA TYR A 279 12.51 -3.38 -15.83
C TYR A 279 13.71 -4.20 -15.32
N ILE A 280 13.75 -5.51 -15.60
CA ILE A 280 14.89 -6.37 -15.25
C ILE A 280 16.18 -5.89 -15.94
N ALA A 281 16.11 -5.51 -17.21
CA ALA A 281 17.26 -5.04 -17.96
C ALA A 281 17.83 -3.71 -17.40
N ALA A 282 16.97 -2.84 -16.86
CA ALA A 282 17.37 -1.60 -16.20
C ALA A 282 17.99 -1.81 -14.80
N HIS A 283 17.74 -2.97 -14.18
CA HIS A 283 18.15 -3.29 -12.80
C HIS A 283 19.02 -4.56 -12.77
N PRO A 284 20.34 -4.46 -13.03
CA PRO A 284 21.22 -5.63 -13.15
C PRO A 284 21.36 -6.46 -11.86
N ASP A 285 21.02 -5.86 -10.71
CA ASP A 285 21.01 -6.50 -9.39
C ASP A 285 19.73 -7.33 -9.15
N ILE A 286 18.84 -7.44 -10.14
CA ILE A 286 17.74 -8.41 -10.12
C ILE A 286 18.24 -9.79 -10.53
N ASP A 287 17.80 -10.79 -9.78
CA ASP A 287 17.90 -12.19 -10.11
C ASP A 287 16.77 -12.59 -11.07
N SER A 288 17.07 -12.60 -12.37
CA SER A 288 16.08 -12.94 -13.40
C SER A 288 15.60 -14.39 -13.34
N SER A 289 16.25 -15.26 -12.54
CA SER A 289 15.76 -16.62 -12.28
C SER A 289 14.75 -16.68 -11.14
N ARG A 290 14.55 -15.58 -10.40
CA ARG A 290 13.63 -15.48 -9.25
C ARG A 290 12.64 -14.34 -9.42
N VAL A 291 11.86 -14.43 -10.51
CA VAL A 291 10.74 -13.53 -10.79
C VAL A 291 9.44 -14.22 -10.38
N TYR A 292 8.71 -13.64 -9.43
CA TYR A 292 7.45 -14.16 -8.92
C TYR A 292 6.29 -13.32 -9.43
N LEU A 293 5.25 -13.96 -9.96
CA LEU A 293 4.03 -13.29 -10.40
C LEU A 293 2.93 -13.52 -9.37
N ILE A 294 2.53 -12.46 -8.68
CA ILE A 294 1.49 -12.48 -7.65
C ILE A 294 0.34 -11.61 -8.15
N GLY A 295 -0.90 -12.10 -8.10
CA GLY A 295 -2.04 -11.30 -8.54
C GLY A 295 -3.33 -11.62 -7.81
N GLY A 296 -4.18 -10.59 -7.67
CA GLY A 296 -5.53 -10.72 -7.11
C GLY A 296 -6.61 -10.66 -8.19
N SER A 297 -7.65 -11.48 -8.08
CA SER A 297 -8.84 -11.44 -8.94
C SER A 297 -8.48 -11.52 -10.44
N ASN A 298 -8.85 -10.52 -11.24
CA ASN A 298 -8.47 -10.44 -12.66
C ASN A 298 -6.93 -10.49 -12.88
N GLY A 299 -6.12 -9.93 -11.99
CA GLY A 299 -4.65 -10.05 -12.02
C GLY A 299 -4.16 -11.45 -11.68
N ALA A 300 -4.91 -12.22 -10.89
CA ALA A 300 -4.62 -13.63 -10.62
C ALA A 300 -4.81 -14.49 -11.88
N ALA A 301 -5.89 -14.25 -12.63
CA ALA A 301 -6.11 -14.90 -13.92
C ALA A 301 -4.99 -14.55 -14.92
N MET A 302 -4.54 -13.29 -14.95
CA MET A 302 -3.39 -12.90 -15.76
C MET A 302 -2.10 -13.60 -15.32
N SER A 303 -1.87 -13.77 -14.01
CA SER A 303 -0.70 -14.50 -13.51
C SER A 303 -0.66 -15.93 -14.06
N VAL A 304 -1.80 -16.63 -14.07
CA VAL A 304 -1.92 -17.98 -14.68
C VAL A 304 -1.73 -17.90 -16.20
N GLN A 305 -2.35 -16.94 -16.87
CA GLN A 305 -2.23 -16.75 -18.31
C GLN A 305 -0.78 -16.46 -18.76
N MET A 306 0.00 -15.75 -17.95
CA MET A 306 1.42 -15.52 -18.19
C MET A 306 2.21 -16.83 -18.11
N GLY A 307 1.92 -17.72 -17.15
CA GLY A 307 2.51 -19.06 -17.09
C GLY A 307 2.14 -19.94 -18.29
N LEU A 308 0.95 -19.78 -18.85
CA LEU A 308 0.53 -20.47 -20.08
C LEU A 308 1.23 -19.94 -21.33
N THR A 309 1.43 -18.62 -21.40
CA THR A 309 1.98 -17.94 -22.58
C THR A 309 3.50 -18.00 -22.60
N TYR A 310 4.13 -17.93 -21.43
CA TYR A 310 5.57 -17.90 -21.21
C TYR A 310 5.96 -18.98 -20.17
N PRO A 311 5.79 -20.27 -20.49
CA PRO A 311 6.17 -21.35 -19.58
C PRO A 311 7.66 -21.25 -19.22
N ASN A 312 8.01 -21.70 -18.02
CA ASN A 312 9.37 -21.72 -17.47
C ASN A 312 10.01 -20.32 -17.24
N THR A 313 9.28 -19.24 -17.46
CA THR A 313 9.81 -17.87 -17.31
C THR A 313 9.79 -17.37 -15.87
N PHE A 314 8.76 -17.76 -15.11
CA PHE A 314 8.55 -17.32 -13.73
C PHE A 314 8.97 -18.40 -12.76
N ALA A 315 9.60 -18.00 -11.65
CA ALA A 315 9.96 -18.93 -10.59
C ALA A 315 8.73 -19.47 -9.86
N ALA A 316 7.68 -18.65 -9.71
CA ALA A 316 6.42 -19.06 -9.10
C ALA A 316 5.26 -18.14 -9.50
N LEU A 317 4.05 -18.69 -9.47
CA LEU A 317 2.80 -17.95 -9.63
C LEU A 317 1.98 -18.01 -8.34
N VAL A 318 1.42 -16.88 -7.92
CA VAL A 318 0.54 -16.77 -6.75
C VAL A 318 -0.80 -16.16 -7.16
N PRO A 319 -1.72 -16.97 -7.69
CA PRO A 319 -3.07 -16.55 -8.00
C PRO A 319 -3.96 -16.48 -6.74
N ILE A 320 -4.56 -15.31 -6.49
CA ILE A 320 -5.41 -15.04 -5.32
C ILE A 320 -6.84 -14.71 -5.78
N ALA A 321 -7.85 -15.40 -5.26
CA ALA A 321 -9.26 -15.23 -5.67
C ALA A 321 -9.46 -15.28 -7.21
N ALA A 322 -8.80 -16.26 -7.86
CA ALA A 322 -8.63 -16.27 -9.30
C ALA A 322 -9.85 -16.84 -10.05
N PRO A 323 -10.38 -16.13 -11.07
CA PRO A 323 -11.33 -16.73 -12.00
C PRO A 323 -10.56 -17.64 -12.96
N LEU A 324 -10.85 -18.94 -12.92
CA LEU A 324 -10.08 -19.98 -13.60
C LEU A 324 -11.00 -20.93 -14.38
N SER A 325 -10.59 -21.28 -15.59
CA SER A 325 -11.34 -22.18 -16.46
C SER A 325 -10.79 -23.60 -16.40
N TYR A 326 -11.70 -24.57 -16.31
CA TYR A 326 -11.41 -26.01 -16.30
C TYR A 326 -12.47 -26.74 -17.13
N GLN A 327 -12.21 -28.01 -17.43
CA GLN A 327 -13.19 -28.91 -18.04
C GLN A 327 -13.79 -29.80 -16.96
N MET A 328 -15.09 -30.10 -17.07
CA MET A 328 -15.78 -31.03 -16.18
C MET A 328 -16.59 -32.03 -17.00
N THR A 329 -16.49 -33.30 -16.61
CA THR A 329 -17.32 -34.39 -17.12
C THR A 329 -17.93 -35.16 -15.96
N ILE A 330 -19.04 -35.86 -16.20
CA ILE A 330 -19.66 -36.73 -15.20
C ILE A 330 -19.43 -38.17 -15.64
N ALA A 331 -18.77 -38.97 -14.80
CA ALA A 331 -18.56 -40.39 -15.02
C ALA A 331 -19.88 -41.18 -14.91
N ASP A 332 -19.91 -42.41 -15.42
CA ASP A 332 -21.07 -43.31 -15.29
C ASP A 332 -21.48 -43.57 -13.83
N SER A 333 -20.54 -43.43 -12.89
CA SER A 333 -20.78 -43.50 -11.44
C SER A 333 -21.52 -42.29 -10.87
N GLY A 334 -21.72 -41.23 -11.66
CA GLY A 334 -22.21 -39.92 -11.21
C GLY A 334 -21.13 -39.01 -10.64
N GLU A 335 -19.86 -39.43 -10.67
CA GLU A 335 -18.73 -38.64 -10.16
C GLU A 335 -18.34 -37.51 -11.11
N GLU A 336 -18.17 -36.30 -10.58
CA GLU A 336 -17.60 -35.17 -11.31
C GLU A 336 -16.08 -35.32 -11.45
N ILE A 337 -15.60 -35.32 -12.69
CA ILE A 337 -14.18 -35.37 -13.05
C ILE A 337 -13.78 -34.02 -13.62
N TYR A 338 -12.80 -33.39 -12.98
CA TYR A 338 -12.23 -32.12 -13.41
C TYR A 338 -10.88 -32.36 -14.11
N SER A 339 -10.70 -31.70 -15.26
CA SER A 339 -9.48 -31.79 -16.06
C SER A 339 -9.10 -30.43 -16.64
N LEU A 340 -7.83 -30.32 -17.03
CA LEU A 340 -7.32 -29.24 -17.86
C LEU A 340 -7.00 -29.80 -19.24
N ASP A 341 -7.03 -28.96 -20.27
CA ASP A 341 -6.54 -29.38 -21.58
C ASP A 341 -5.03 -29.65 -21.53
N GLU A 342 -4.55 -30.46 -22.47
CA GLU A 342 -3.16 -30.92 -22.51
C GLU A 342 -2.15 -29.77 -22.59
N SER A 343 -2.49 -28.68 -23.28
CA SER A 343 -1.59 -27.52 -23.41
C SER A 343 -1.45 -26.77 -22.09
N THR A 344 -2.57 -26.55 -21.39
CA THR A 344 -2.58 -25.95 -20.05
C THR A 344 -1.81 -26.79 -19.06
N LEU A 345 -2.05 -28.11 -19.03
CA LEU A 345 -1.34 -29.00 -18.12
C LEU A 345 0.16 -29.02 -18.42
N THR A 346 0.55 -29.12 -19.70
CA THR A 346 1.96 -29.12 -20.10
C THR A 346 2.67 -27.84 -19.67
N ALA A 347 2.04 -26.68 -19.85
CA ALA A 347 2.65 -25.40 -19.49
C ALA A 347 2.78 -25.21 -17.96
N LEU A 348 1.84 -25.72 -17.16
CA LEU A 348 1.78 -25.44 -15.72
C LEU A 348 2.25 -26.59 -14.84
N LYS A 349 2.49 -27.78 -15.40
CA LYS A 349 2.86 -28.98 -14.62
C LYS A 349 4.06 -28.72 -13.71
N ASP A 350 5.11 -28.12 -14.26
CA ASP A 350 6.36 -27.86 -13.57
C ASP A 350 6.47 -26.43 -13.00
N GLN A 351 5.55 -25.52 -13.36
CA GLN A 351 5.49 -24.16 -12.84
C GLN A 351 5.06 -24.15 -11.36
N PRO A 352 5.89 -23.72 -10.39
CA PRO A 352 5.47 -23.64 -8.99
C PRO A 352 4.26 -22.70 -8.81
N MET A 353 3.25 -23.11 -8.04
CA MET A 353 2.05 -22.29 -7.81
C MET A 353 1.54 -22.38 -6.36
N TRP A 354 1.07 -21.25 -5.83
CA TRP A 354 0.36 -21.19 -4.54
C TRP A 354 -0.93 -20.39 -4.68
N PHE A 355 -2.07 -21.06 -4.54
CA PHE A 355 -3.40 -20.46 -4.60
C PHE A 355 -3.84 -19.98 -3.23
N ILE A 356 -4.44 -18.79 -3.16
CA ILE A 356 -5.07 -18.26 -1.94
C ILE A 356 -6.52 -17.93 -2.26
N THR A 357 -7.46 -18.45 -1.47
CA THR A 357 -8.89 -18.23 -1.68
C THR A 357 -9.68 -18.33 -0.38
N ALA A 358 -10.91 -17.83 -0.36
CA ALA A 358 -11.82 -17.93 0.78
C ALA A 358 -13.20 -18.41 0.32
N ARG A 359 -13.85 -19.28 1.10
CA ARG A 359 -15.17 -19.84 0.78
C ARG A 359 -16.24 -18.76 0.71
N SER A 360 -16.13 -17.71 1.52
CA SER A 360 -17.05 -16.57 1.49
C SER A 360 -16.92 -15.66 0.25
N ASP A 361 -16.02 -15.97 -0.71
CA ASP A 361 -15.93 -15.24 -1.97
C ASP A 361 -17.18 -15.43 -2.84
N ALA A 362 -18.03 -14.41 -2.86
CA ALA A 362 -19.23 -14.38 -3.70
C ALA A 362 -18.99 -13.79 -5.11
N SER A 363 -17.83 -13.19 -5.36
CA SER A 363 -17.48 -12.59 -6.67
C SER A 363 -16.88 -13.61 -7.62
N VAL A 364 -16.01 -14.47 -7.08
CA VAL A 364 -15.39 -15.59 -7.79
C VAL A 364 -15.59 -16.86 -6.95
N PRO A 365 -16.78 -17.51 -7.05
CA PRO A 365 -17.10 -18.65 -6.21
C PRO A 365 -16.08 -19.78 -6.35
N VAL A 366 -15.55 -20.23 -5.21
CA VAL A 366 -14.40 -21.15 -5.17
C VAL A 366 -14.70 -22.52 -5.79
N ASP A 367 -15.94 -23.01 -5.62
CA ASP A 367 -16.41 -24.32 -6.09
C ASP A 367 -16.49 -24.41 -7.62
N THR A 368 -16.55 -23.27 -8.31
CA THR A 368 -16.61 -23.17 -9.78
C THR A 368 -15.40 -22.46 -10.37
N ASN A 369 -14.32 -22.30 -9.59
CA ASN A 369 -13.09 -21.64 -10.02
C ASN A 369 -11.85 -22.36 -9.47
N THR A 370 -11.36 -21.96 -8.29
CA THR A 370 -10.05 -22.39 -7.78
C THR A 370 -10.02 -23.87 -7.39
N LEU A 371 -11.03 -24.39 -6.70
CA LEU A 371 -11.04 -25.79 -6.23
C LEU A 371 -11.00 -26.82 -7.37
N PRO A 372 -11.89 -26.77 -8.39
CA PRO A 372 -11.84 -27.72 -9.49
C PRO A 372 -10.58 -27.57 -10.34
N TYR A 373 -10.08 -26.34 -10.54
CA TYR A 373 -8.83 -26.09 -11.26
C TYR A 373 -7.62 -26.70 -10.54
N TYR A 374 -7.49 -26.47 -9.23
CA TYR A 374 -6.42 -27.01 -8.41
C TYR A 374 -6.45 -28.54 -8.39
N LYS A 375 -7.63 -29.14 -8.25
CA LYS A 375 -7.80 -30.60 -8.32
C LYS A 375 -7.40 -31.14 -9.69
N ALA A 376 -7.79 -30.46 -10.77
CA ALA A 376 -7.44 -30.86 -12.13
C ALA A 376 -5.92 -30.80 -12.39
N LEU A 377 -5.22 -29.78 -11.86
CA LEU A 377 -3.75 -29.72 -11.90
C LEU A 377 -3.10 -30.93 -11.24
N LEU A 378 -3.51 -31.25 -10.00
CA LEU A 378 -2.95 -32.36 -9.24
C LEU A 378 -3.27 -33.72 -9.88
N ASN A 379 -4.49 -33.90 -10.39
CA ASN A 379 -4.88 -35.10 -11.15
C ASN A 379 -4.06 -35.28 -12.44
N GLY A 380 -3.64 -34.18 -13.07
CA GLY A 380 -2.69 -34.16 -14.19
C GLY A 380 -1.24 -34.49 -13.80
N GLY A 381 -0.98 -34.78 -12.53
CA GLY A 381 0.34 -35.10 -12.00
C GLY A 381 1.24 -33.88 -11.81
N ALA A 382 0.67 -32.68 -11.68
CA ALA A 382 1.44 -31.50 -11.30
C ALA A 382 1.92 -31.61 -9.85
N THR A 383 3.13 -31.13 -9.60
CA THR A 383 3.73 -31.08 -8.25
C THR A 383 4.09 -29.64 -7.89
N ASN A 384 4.45 -29.39 -6.63
CA ASN A 384 4.73 -28.03 -6.12
C ASN A 384 3.57 -27.05 -6.39
N LYS A 385 2.35 -27.53 -6.08
CA LYS A 385 1.09 -26.78 -6.16
C LYS A 385 0.48 -26.76 -4.77
N TRP A 386 0.21 -25.58 -4.25
CA TRP A 386 -0.29 -25.38 -2.90
C TRP A 386 -1.59 -24.60 -2.92
N LEU A 387 -2.51 -24.92 -2.01
CA LEU A 387 -3.78 -24.21 -1.88
C LEU A 387 -4.01 -23.86 -0.41
N THR A 388 -4.11 -22.58 -0.12
CA THR A 388 -4.61 -22.05 1.14
C THR A 388 -6.07 -21.64 0.95
N TYR A 389 -6.97 -22.31 1.67
CA TYR A 389 -8.42 -22.18 1.55
C TYR A 389 -9.06 -21.77 2.89
N TYR A 390 -9.41 -20.49 3.04
CA TYR A 390 -10.00 -19.93 4.25
C TYR A 390 -11.53 -20.03 4.25
N GLU A 391 -12.18 -20.07 5.43
CA GLU A 391 -13.65 -20.01 5.52
C GLU A 391 -14.14 -18.61 5.12
N SER A 392 -13.58 -17.58 5.75
CA SER A 392 -13.86 -16.17 5.45
C SER A 392 -12.60 -15.30 5.51
N VAL A 393 -12.71 -14.02 5.13
CA VAL A 393 -11.61 -13.04 5.21
C VAL A 393 -11.77 -12.23 6.49
N VAL A 394 -10.95 -12.49 7.50
CA VAL A 394 -11.00 -11.83 8.80
C VAL A 394 -9.79 -10.93 8.95
N GLY A 395 -10.04 -9.63 9.01
CA GLY A 395 -9.03 -8.60 9.19
C GLY A 395 -8.45 -8.57 10.59
N THR A 396 -7.21 -8.13 10.69
CA THR A 396 -6.47 -7.94 11.93
C THR A 396 -6.38 -6.49 12.38
N GLU A 397 -6.50 -5.53 11.46
CA GLU A 397 -6.36 -4.10 11.78
C GLU A 397 -7.59 -3.55 12.51
N LEU A 398 -8.77 -3.89 12.01
CA LEU A 398 -10.06 -3.50 12.59
C LEU A 398 -10.80 -4.66 13.29
N ALA A 399 -10.20 -5.85 13.33
CA ALA A 399 -10.77 -7.07 13.93
C ALA A 399 -12.20 -7.38 13.45
N GLN A 400 -12.41 -7.34 12.13
CA GLN A 400 -13.72 -7.58 11.50
C GLN A 400 -13.61 -8.49 10.27
N GLU A 401 -14.71 -9.14 9.89
CA GLU A 401 -14.79 -9.85 8.61
C GLU A 401 -14.97 -8.87 7.45
N TYR A 402 -14.29 -9.12 6.34
CA TYR A 402 -14.39 -8.37 5.09
C TYR A 402 -15.02 -9.22 3.98
N ASN A 403 -15.21 -8.61 2.80
CA ASN A 403 -15.67 -9.33 1.63
C ASN A 403 -14.75 -10.53 1.35
N GLY A 404 -15.33 -11.73 1.19
CA GLY A 404 -14.57 -12.96 0.95
C GLY A 404 -13.68 -12.93 -0.28
N HIS A 405 -13.98 -12.06 -1.25
CA HIS A 405 -13.14 -11.86 -2.42
C HIS A 405 -11.76 -11.30 -2.09
N TRP A 406 -11.60 -10.63 -0.94
CA TRP A 406 -10.37 -9.91 -0.57
C TRP A 406 -9.35 -10.81 0.14
N SER A 407 -9.27 -12.08 -0.29
CA SER A 407 -8.34 -13.06 0.30
C SER A 407 -6.86 -12.71 0.15
N TRP A 408 -6.52 -11.65 -0.60
CA TRP A 408 -5.18 -11.05 -0.62
C TRP A 408 -4.76 -10.42 0.72
N VAL A 409 -5.70 -10.11 1.62
CA VAL A 409 -5.39 -9.69 3.00
C VAL A 409 -4.46 -10.71 3.67
N TYR A 410 -4.72 -12.01 3.50
CA TYR A 410 -3.87 -13.06 4.07
C TYR A 410 -2.45 -13.12 3.50
N LEU A 411 -2.25 -12.70 2.24
CA LEU A 411 -0.90 -12.58 1.67
C LEU A 411 -0.16 -11.42 2.36
N PHE A 412 -0.77 -10.23 2.38
CA PHE A 412 -0.10 -9.01 2.82
C PHE A 412 0.25 -9.02 4.32
N HIS A 413 -0.50 -9.78 5.12
CA HIS A 413 -0.24 -9.95 6.55
C HIS A 413 0.61 -11.18 6.91
N ASP A 414 1.24 -11.83 5.92
CA ASP A 414 2.06 -13.04 6.09
C ASP A 414 1.33 -14.20 6.82
N GLN A 415 0.07 -14.43 6.44
CA GLN A 415 -0.81 -15.40 7.10
C GLN A 415 -1.04 -16.68 6.27
N ALA A 416 -0.57 -16.73 5.03
CA ALA A 416 -0.67 -17.91 4.16
C ALA A 416 0.35 -18.98 4.55
N THR A 417 0.03 -19.74 5.62
CA THR A 417 0.92 -20.76 6.20
C THR A 417 0.41 -22.20 6.08
N GLY A 418 -0.92 -22.38 6.07
CA GLY A 418 -1.56 -23.70 5.97
C GLY A 418 -1.98 -24.02 4.54
N VAL A 419 -1.84 -25.29 4.13
CA VAL A 419 -2.21 -25.75 2.79
C VAL A 419 -3.04 -27.03 2.83
N GLN A 420 -3.88 -27.22 1.83
CA GLN A 420 -4.60 -28.48 1.62
C GLN A 420 -3.61 -29.60 1.27
N ASN A 421 -3.79 -30.79 1.87
CA ASN A 421 -2.92 -31.92 1.59
C ASN A 421 -3.05 -32.42 0.14
N THR A 422 -1.99 -32.28 -0.66
CA THR A 422 -1.99 -32.62 -2.10
C THR A 422 -2.26 -34.09 -2.38
N THR A 423 -1.80 -35.01 -1.52
CA THR A 423 -2.05 -36.45 -1.67
C THR A 423 -3.52 -36.77 -1.40
N ASN A 424 -4.13 -36.12 -0.42
CA ASN A 424 -5.54 -36.33 -0.14
C ASN A 424 -6.43 -35.79 -1.27
N VAL A 425 -6.11 -34.60 -1.80
CA VAL A 425 -6.89 -33.94 -2.87
C VAL A 425 -7.04 -34.80 -4.11
N VAL A 426 -6.00 -35.53 -4.52
CA VAL A 426 -6.07 -36.45 -5.68
C VAL A 426 -6.90 -37.71 -5.40
N THR A 427 -7.04 -38.12 -4.14
CA THR A 427 -7.75 -39.35 -3.75
C THR A 427 -9.24 -39.16 -3.45
N TRP A 428 -9.64 -37.95 -3.05
CA TRP A 428 -11.04 -37.67 -2.74
C TRP A 428 -11.90 -37.63 -4.00
N SER A 429 -13.15 -38.09 -3.90
CA SER A 429 -14.13 -37.89 -4.97
C SER A 429 -14.63 -36.45 -4.98
N GLY A 430 -14.77 -35.85 -6.16
CA GLY A 430 -15.20 -34.45 -6.28
C GLY A 430 -14.34 -33.47 -5.48
N LEU A 431 -14.96 -32.43 -4.92
CA LEU A 431 -14.29 -31.34 -4.18
C LEU A 431 -14.45 -31.41 -2.66
N THR A 432 -15.35 -32.25 -2.14
CA THR A 432 -15.85 -32.18 -0.75
C THR A 432 -14.80 -32.42 0.34
N GLY A 433 -13.69 -33.07 0.00
CA GLY A 433 -12.59 -33.27 0.94
C GLY A 433 -11.74 -32.01 1.18
N MET A 434 -11.78 -31.02 0.28
CA MET A 434 -11.09 -29.74 0.49
C MET A 434 -11.90 -28.87 1.45
N VAL A 435 -11.38 -28.70 2.66
CA VAL A 435 -12.11 -28.01 3.76
C VAL A 435 -11.49 -26.65 3.99
N ALA A 436 -12.34 -25.62 3.91
CA ALA A 436 -11.98 -24.27 4.25
C ALA A 436 -11.77 -24.12 5.76
N THR A 437 -10.77 -23.36 6.18
CA THR A 437 -10.41 -23.23 7.60
C THR A 437 -9.61 -21.97 7.87
N ASN A 438 -10.11 -21.11 8.77
CA ASN A 438 -9.32 -20.03 9.35
C ASN A 438 -8.39 -20.50 10.49
N PRO A 439 -8.82 -21.36 11.43
CA PRO A 439 -8.00 -21.72 12.60
C PRO A 439 -6.65 -22.38 12.27
N THR A 440 -6.53 -23.01 11.09
CA THR A 440 -5.28 -23.62 10.62
C THR A 440 -4.70 -22.88 9.42
N ASN A 441 -5.05 -21.60 9.24
CA ASN A 441 -4.52 -20.73 8.20
C ASN A 441 -4.67 -21.31 6.78
N GLY A 442 -5.85 -21.84 6.46
CA GLY A 442 -6.25 -22.29 5.14
C GLY A 442 -5.95 -23.76 4.78
N GLY A 443 -5.38 -24.55 5.68
CA GLY A 443 -5.24 -25.99 5.47
C GLY A 443 -4.68 -26.75 6.66
N ASP A 444 -4.64 -28.08 6.59
CA ASP A 444 -4.17 -28.97 7.65
C ASP A 444 -2.77 -29.54 7.40
N ALA A 445 -2.14 -29.17 6.28
CA ALA A 445 -0.80 -29.55 5.90
C ALA A 445 0.13 -28.34 5.76
N GLN A 446 1.41 -28.61 5.56
CA GLN A 446 2.45 -27.63 5.29
C GLN A 446 3.00 -27.83 3.88
N ALA A 447 3.33 -26.74 3.19
CA ALA A 447 3.98 -26.81 1.88
C ALA A 447 5.35 -27.50 1.99
N GLN A 448 5.59 -28.48 1.13
CA GLN A 448 6.80 -29.30 1.13
C GLN A 448 7.34 -29.57 -0.28
N VAL A 449 8.59 -29.20 -0.53
CA VAL A 449 9.26 -29.47 -1.82
C VAL A 449 10.55 -30.23 -1.55
N ASN A 450 10.71 -31.41 -2.14
CA ASN A 450 11.90 -32.25 -2.00
C ASN A 450 12.32 -32.51 -0.53
N GLY A 451 11.33 -32.69 0.36
CA GLY A 451 11.55 -32.93 1.79
C GLY A 451 11.85 -31.68 2.63
N VAL A 452 11.84 -30.49 2.03
CA VAL A 452 11.95 -29.21 2.75
C VAL A 452 10.55 -28.65 2.98
N SER A 453 10.21 -28.39 4.25
CA SER A 453 8.97 -27.73 4.65
C SER A 453 9.13 -26.21 4.71
N TYR A 454 8.09 -25.47 4.30
CA TYR A 454 8.06 -24.02 4.32
C TYR A 454 7.01 -23.52 5.30
N ASN A 455 7.34 -22.52 6.12
CA ASN A 455 6.44 -22.01 7.16
C ASN A 455 5.34 -21.12 6.58
N ASN A 456 5.67 -20.36 5.54
CA ASN A 456 4.74 -19.48 4.85
C ASN A 456 5.05 -19.43 3.34
N ILE A 457 4.19 -18.73 2.61
CA ILE A 457 4.33 -18.52 1.17
C ILE A 457 5.61 -17.77 0.78
N PHE A 458 6.10 -16.81 1.57
CA PHE A 458 7.28 -16.02 1.21
C PHE A 458 8.59 -16.80 1.35
N ASP A 459 8.72 -17.63 2.39
CA ASP A 459 9.80 -18.61 2.53
C ASP A 459 9.81 -19.60 1.35
N TRP A 460 8.61 -20.06 0.95
CA TRP A 460 8.46 -20.91 -0.22
C TRP A 460 8.88 -20.18 -1.50
N LEU A 461 8.42 -18.95 -1.73
CA LEU A 461 8.79 -18.13 -2.89
C LEU A 461 10.30 -17.95 -2.98
N ASN A 462 10.97 -17.55 -1.89
CA ASN A 462 12.41 -17.32 -1.86
C ASN A 462 13.24 -18.54 -2.30
N ALA A 463 12.70 -19.76 -2.13
CA ALA A 463 13.32 -21.01 -2.55
C ALA A 463 13.02 -21.44 -3.99
N GLN A 464 12.11 -20.77 -4.71
CA GLN A 464 11.77 -21.11 -6.08
C GLN A 464 12.70 -20.44 -7.10
N TYR A 465 12.97 -21.16 -8.19
CA TYR A 465 13.75 -20.71 -9.33
C TYR A 465 13.05 -21.11 -10.63
N ALA A 466 13.09 -20.23 -11.63
CA ALA A 466 12.68 -20.55 -12.98
C ALA A 466 13.61 -21.62 -13.56
N THR A 467 13.02 -22.64 -14.19
CA THR A 467 13.75 -23.73 -14.86
C THR A 467 14.11 -23.30 -16.29
N ASN A 468 15.08 -22.40 -16.42
CA ASN A 468 15.63 -22.00 -17.72
C ASN A 468 16.33 -23.15 -18.45
#